data_AF-A0A7Z9K457-F1
#
_entry.id   AF-A0A7Z9K457-F1
#
_cell.length_a   1.000
_cell.length_b   1.000
_cell.length_c   1.000
_cell.angle_alpha   90.00
_cell.angle_beta   90.00
_cell.angle_gamma   90.00
#
_symmetry.space_group_name_H-M   'P 1'
#
loop_
_entity.id
_entity.type
_entity.pdbx_description
1 polymer ?
#
loop_
_entity_poly.entity_id
_entity_poly.type
_entity_poly.pdbx_seq_one_letter_code
_entity_poly.pdbx_strand_id
1 'polypeptide(L)'
;KSARQPVRENLAFYIGGMGARDKNFYNDFCKRVGFADAAVEIQDHFLAGRRKKAQEAVPDELIDKVALVGPKERIVDRLQDWKKAAQVSHVDSLLIKGVTKSDLLVFAETVL
;
A
#
# COMPACT_ATOMS: atom_id res chain seq x y z
N LYS A 1 6.51 -8.61 9.73
CA LYS A 1 5.24 -7.90 10.03
C LYS A 1 5.45 -6.40 10.30
N SER A 2 6.48 -5.98 11.06
CA SER A 2 6.69 -4.55 11.39
C SER A 2 6.83 -3.63 10.17
N ALA A 3 7.58 -4.02 9.14
CA ALA A 3 7.81 -3.17 7.96
C ALA A 3 6.53 -2.82 7.17
N ARG A 4 5.49 -3.67 7.22
CA ARG A 4 4.19 -3.41 6.58
C ARG A 4 3.28 -2.52 7.40
N GLN A 5 3.55 -2.35 8.70
CA GLN A 5 2.64 -1.70 9.63
C GLN A 5 2.34 -0.24 9.25
N PRO A 6 3.33 0.60 8.87
CA PRO A 6 3.02 1.97 8.46
C PRO A 6 2.14 2.03 7.20
N VAL A 7 2.36 1.13 6.23
CA VAL A 7 1.54 1.06 5.02
C VAL A 7 0.12 0.59 5.36
N ARG A 8 0.00 -0.42 6.22
CA ARG A 8 -1.27 -0.92 6.73
C ARG A 8 -2.11 0.17 7.39
N GLU A 9 -1.48 0.96 8.26
CA GLU A 9 -2.13 2.07 8.95
C GLU A 9 -2.64 3.13 7.97
N ASN A 10 -1.81 3.49 6.98
CA ASN A 10 -2.22 4.39 5.91
C ASN A 10 -3.39 3.81 5.12
N LEU A 11 -3.29 2.57 4.63
CA LEU A 11 -4.35 1.95 3.84
C LEU A 11 -5.66 1.86 4.63
N ALA A 12 -5.62 1.48 5.90
CA ALA A 12 -6.81 1.47 6.75
C ALA A 12 -7.47 2.86 6.85
N PHE A 13 -6.66 3.92 6.98
CA PHE A 13 -7.13 5.31 7.01
C PHE A 13 -7.72 5.76 5.66
N TYR A 14 -7.02 5.53 4.55
CA TYR A 14 -7.48 5.96 3.23
C TYR A 14 -8.74 5.18 2.79
N ILE A 15 -8.68 3.86 2.83
CA ILE A 15 -9.78 2.96 2.43
C ILE A 15 -10.99 3.12 3.36
N GLY A 16 -10.75 3.36 4.65
CA GLY A 16 -11.81 3.39 5.65
C GLY A 16 -12.38 4.77 5.98
N GLY A 17 -11.60 5.84 5.88
CA GLY A 17 -11.93 7.12 6.51
C GLY A 17 -11.74 8.39 5.69
N MET A 18 -11.15 8.33 4.49
CA MET A 18 -10.89 9.54 3.67
C MET A 18 -12.08 10.01 2.84
N GLY A 19 -13.20 9.28 2.86
CA GLY A 19 -14.43 9.66 2.17
C GLY A 19 -15.67 9.20 2.91
N ALA A 20 -16.83 9.69 2.47
CA ALA A 20 -18.12 9.21 2.96
C ALA A 20 -18.32 7.74 2.57
N ARG A 21 -19.23 7.03 3.27
CA ARG A 21 -19.48 5.59 3.05
C ARG A 21 -19.64 5.24 1.56
N ASP A 22 -20.52 5.96 0.87
CA ASP A 22 -20.82 5.72 -0.54
C ASP A 22 -19.98 6.57 -1.50
N LYS A 23 -19.03 7.35 -1.00
CA LYS A 23 -18.16 8.25 -1.77
C LYS A 23 -16.74 8.24 -1.20
N ASN A 24 -16.08 7.09 -1.27
CA ASN A 24 -14.67 6.94 -0.92
C ASN A 24 -13.90 6.33 -2.09
N PHE A 25 -13.16 7.17 -2.82
CA PHE A 25 -12.38 6.76 -3.98
C PHE A 25 -11.33 5.67 -3.67
N TYR A 26 -10.71 5.71 -2.48
CA TYR A 26 -9.73 4.70 -2.07
C TYR A 26 -10.39 3.36 -1.78
N ASN A 27 -11.61 3.38 -1.23
CA ASN A 27 -12.42 2.19 -1.04
C ASN A 27 -12.79 1.56 -2.40
N ASP A 28 -13.27 2.38 -3.33
CA ASP A 28 -13.63 1.95 -4.67
C ASP A 28 -12.42 1.42 -5.45
N PHE A 29 -11.26 2.05 -5.28
CA PHE A 29 -10.01 1.54 -5.84
C PHE A 29 -9.67 0.16 -5.27
N CYS A 30 -9.72 -0.01 -3.95
CA CYS A 30 -9.47 -1.30 -3.29
C CYS A 30 -10.38 -2.42 -3.85
N LYS A 31 -11.68 -2.11 -4.06
CA LYS A 31 -12.63 -3.00 -4.73
C LYS A 31 -12.20 -3.35 -6.16
N ARG A 32 -11.84 -2.35 -6.97
CA ARG A 32 -11.41 -2.54 -8.37
C ARG A 32 -10.17 -3.42 -8.52
N VAL A 33 -9.26 -3.38 -7.54
CA VAL A 33 -8.04 -4.22 -7.56
C VAL A 33 -8.23 -5.60 -6.92
N GLY A 34 -9.48 -5.99 -6.63
CA GLY A 34 -9.85 -7.36 -6.26
C GLY A 34 -10.11 -7.60 -4.77
N PHE A 35 -10.15 -6.57 -3.93
CA PHE A 35 -10.30 -6.71 -2.48
C PHE A 35 -11.62 -6.10 -1.97
N ALA A 36 -12.73 -6.44 -2.63
CA ALA A 36 -14.01 -5.81 -2.33
C ALA A 36 -14.50 -6.04 -0.89
N ASP A 37 -14.43 -7.28 -0.42
CA ASP A 37 -14.86 -7.62 0.94
C ASP A 37 -13.99 -6.93 2.00
N ALA A 38 -12.67 -6.96 1.82
CA ALA A 38 -11.75 -6.26 2.70
C ALA A 38 -12.00 -4.74 2.69
N ALA A 39 -12.29 -4.14 1.53
CA ALA A 39 -12.60 -2.72 1.44
C ALA A 39 -13.84 -2.36 2.30
N VAL A 40 -14.90 -3.15 2.23
CA VAL A 40 -16.11 -2.95 3.04
C VAL A 40 -15.78 -3.13 4.53
N GLU A 41 -15.11 -4.22 4.90
CA GLU A 41 -14.76 -4.51 6.29
C GLU A 41 -13.89 -3.42 6.93
N ILE A 42 -12.86 -2.97 6.19
CA ILE A 42 -11.98 -1.86 6.62
C ILE A 42 -12.83 -0.62 6.90
N GLN A 43 -13.72 -0.23 6.00
CA GLN A 43 -14.55 0.96 6.15
C GLN A 43 -15.55 0.85 7.31
N ASP A 44 -16.18 -0.31 7.47
CA ASP A 44 -17.11 -0.56 8.58
C ASP A 44 -16.42 -0.51 9.94
N HIS A 45 -15.22 -1.05 10.04
CA HIS A 45 -14.41 -0.92 11.25
C HIS A 45 -13.95 0.51 11.49
N PHE A 46 -13.53 1.20 10.44
CA PHE A 46 -12.98 2.54 10.56
C PHE A 46 -14.04 3.58 10.97
N LEU A 47 -15.20 3.57 10.32
CA LEU A 47 -16.32 4.48 10.60
C LEU A 47 -16.94 4.23 11.99
N ALA A 48 -16.87 2.99 12.49
CA ALA A 48 -17.27 2.67 13.84
C ALA A 48 -16.18 2.93 14.90
N GLY A 49 -15.10 3.62 14.56
CA GLY A 49 -14.00 3.97 15.48
C GLY A 49 -13.06 2.82 15.84
N ARG A 50 -13.23 1.61 15.27
CA ARG A 50 -12.42 0.42 15.55
C ARG A 50 -11.14 0.39 14.72
N ARG A 51 -10.24 1.34 14.98
CA ARG A 51 -9.02 1.57 14.16
C ARG A 51 -8.10 0.35 14.05
N LYS A 52 -7.87 -0.39 15.14
CA LYS A 52 -7.06 -1.61 15.12
C LYS A 52 -7.67 -2.69 14.23
N LYS A 53 -8.97 -2.94 14.35
CA LYS A 53 -9.66 -3.91 13.50
C LYS A 53 -9.63 -3.50 12.02
N ALA A 54 -9.76 -2.20 11.73
CA ALA A 54 -9.62 -1.71 10.36
C ALA A 54 -8.22 -1.97 9.78
N GLN A 55 -7.16 -1.89 10.60
CA GLN A 55 -5.80 -2.24 10.18
C GLN A 55 -5.61 -3.75 9.98
N GLU A 56 -6.18 -4.56 10.87
CA GLU A 56 -6.16 -6.03 10.78
C GLU A 56 -6.88 -6.53 9.52
N ALA A 57 -7.96 -5.87 9.12
CA ALA A 57 -8.72 -6.17 7.90
C ALA A 57 -7.96 -5.83 6.60
N VAL A 58 -6.83 -5.11 6.65
CA VAL A 58 -6.01 -4.85 5.46
C VAL A 58 -5.24 -6.12 5.05
N PRO A 59 -5.44 -6.68 3.85
CA PRO A 59 -4.72 -7.88 3.45
C PRO A 59 -3.24 -7.58 3.17
N ASP A 60 -2.36 -8.51 3.53
CA ASP A 60 -0.93 -8.41 3.19
C ASP A 60 -0.70 -8.36 1.68
N GLU A 61 -1.54 -9.06 0.90
CA GLU A 61 -1.48 -9.06 -0.56
C GLU A 61 -1.82 -7.70 -1.17
N LEU A 62 -2.77 -6.98 -0.57
CA LEU A 62 -3.10 -5.61 -0.99
C LEU A 62 -1.89 -4.69 -0.79
N ILE A 63 -1.23 -4.77 0.38
CA ILE A 63 -0.01 -4.00 0.67
C ILE A 63 1.07 -4.33 -0.35
N ASP A 64 1.29 -5.60 -0.63
CA ASP A 64 2.26 -6.07 -1.61
C ASP A 64 1.96 -5.52 -3.02
N LYS A 65 0.69 -5.43 -3.43
CA LYS A 65 0.30 -4.87 -4.75
C LYS A 65 0.54 -3.37 -4.89
N VAL A 66 0.50 -2.60 -3.80
CA VAL A 66 0.56 -1.12 -3.85
C VAL A 66 1.82 -0.51 -3.25
N ALA A 67 2.68 -1.32 -2.63
CA ALA A 67 3.91 -0.84 -1.99
C ALA A 67 5.05 -1.86 -2.05
N LEU A 68 6.27 -1.34 -2.15
CA LEU A 68 7.51 -2.09 -1.97
C LEU A 68 7.98 -1.92 -0.52
N VAL A 69 7.74 -2.95 0.30
CA VAL A 69 8.12 -2.95 1.73
C VAL A 69 8.72 -4.28 2.15
N GLY A 70 9.78 -4.21 2.96
CA GLY A 70 10.47 -5.38 3.49
C GLY A 70 11.99 -5.22 3.47
N PRO A 71 12.74 -6.32 3.64
CA PRO A 71 14.19 -6.32 3.50
C PRO A 71 14.62 -5.99 2.07
N LYS A 72 15.88 -5.54 1.90
CA LYS A 72 16.46 -5.11 0.62
C LYS A 72 16.19 -6.12 -0.49
N GLU A 73 16.48 -7.40 -0.24
CA GLU A 73 16.40 -8.47 -1.24
C GLU A 73 14.98 -8.62 -1.78
N ARG A 74 13.98 -8.50 -0.90
CA ARG A 74 12.56 -8.55 -1.28
C ARG A 74 12.15 -7.34 -2.12
N ILE A 75 12.64 -6.15 -1.76
CA ILE A 75 12.35 -4.92 -2.50
C ILE A 75 12.94 -5.03 -3.91
N VAL A 76 14.19 -5.48 -4.04
CA VAL A 76 14.88 -5.64 -5.34
C VAL A 76 14.16 -6.64 -6.25
N ASP A 77 13.73 -7.77 -5.69
CA ASP A 77 12.98 -8.80 -6.43
C ASP A 77 11.65 -8.24 -6.97
N ARG A 78 10.84 -7.63 -6.11
CA ARG A 78 9.52 -7.07 -6.50
C ARG A 78 9.62 -5.84 -7.39
N LEU A 79 10.69 -5.07 -7.28
CA LEU A 79 10.92 -3.87 -8.11
C LEU A 79 10.95 -4.23 -9.60
N GLN A 80 11.28 -5.47 -9.98
CA GLN A 80 11.31 -5.89 -11.38
C GLN A 80 9.95 -5.74 -12.07
N ASP A 81 8.85 -6.05 -11.38
CA ASP A 81 7.51 -5.90 -11.95
C ASP A 81 7.14 -4.41 -12.14
N TRP A 82 7.62 -3.56 -11.24
CA TRP A 82 7.42 -2.11 -11.33
C TRP A 82 8.26 -1.50 -12.44
N LYS A 83 9.48 -2.01 -12.67
CA LYS A 83 10.31 -1.62 -13.83
C LYS A 83 9.65 -2.01 -15.15
N LYS A 84 9.06 -3.21 -15.25
CA LYS A 84 8.28 -3.60 -16.44
C LYS A 84 7.08 -2.67 -16.65
N ALA A 85 6.38 -2.29 -15.59
CA ALA A 85 5.28 -1.33 -15.66
C ALA A 85 5.76 0.06 -16.12
N ALA A 86 6.94 0.49 -15.69
CA ALA A 86 7.55 1.75 -16.13
C ALA A 86 7.94 1.73 -17.62
N GLN A 87 8.40 0.60 -18.16
CA GLN A 87 8.72 0.46 -19.59
C GLN A 87 7.52 0.66 -20.52
N VAL A 88 6.30 0.45 -20.01
CA VAL A 88 5.04 0.68 -20.73
C VAL A 88 4.28 1.90 -20.22
N SER A 89 4.95 2.83 -19.51
CA SER A 89 4.37 4.08 -19.00
C SER A 89 3.15 3.91 -18.10
N HIS A 90 3.07 2.80 -17.35
CA HIS A 90 2.05 2.62 -16.30
C HIS A 90 2.50 3.20 -14.95
N VAL A 91 3.81 3.34 -14.74
CA VAL A 91 4.41 3.89 -13.51
C VAL A 91 5.53 4.85 -13.90
N ASP A 92 5.33 6.14 -13.62
CA ASP A 92 6.32 7.18 -13.90
C ASP A 92 7.04 7.69 -12.66
N SER A 93 6.51 7.42 -11.45
CA SER A 93 7.02 7.98 -10.21
C SER A 93 6.85 7.04 -9.02
N LEU A 94 7.88 6.97 -8.18
CA LEU A 94 7.92 6.19 -6.95
C LEU A 94 8.18 7.13 -5.77
N LEU A 95 7.26 7.16 -4.81
CA LEU A 95 7.40 7.95 -3.60
C LEU A 95 8.04 7.10 -2.50
N ILE A 96 9.17 7.58 -1.98
CA ILE A 96 9.91 6.92 -0.91
C ILE A 96 9.67 7.69 0.40
N LYS A 97 9.26 6.99 1.46
CA LYS A 97 8.99 7.59 2.78
C LYS A 97 9.78 6.89 3.88
N GLY A 98 10.22 7.67 4.87
CA GLY A 98 10.80 7.14 6.11
C GLY A 98 12.13 6.41 5.93
N VAL A 99 12.93 6.83 4.96
CA VAL A 99 14.20 6.18 4.59
C VAL A 99 15.39 6.82 5.27
N THR A 100 16.32 5.97 5.68
CA THR A 100 17.66 6.39 6.09
C THR A 100 18.52 6.72 4.88
N LYS A 101 19.67 7.36 5.09
CA LYS A 101 20.65 7.60 4.01
C LYS A 101 21.09 6.29 3.33
N SER A 102 21.25 5.21 4.10
CA SER A 102 21.59 3.88 3.57
C SER A 102 20.48 3.32 2.66
N ASP A 103 19.22 3.53 3.02
CA ASP A 103 18.10 3.06 2.19
C ASP A 103 18.03 3.83 0.86
N LEU A 104 18.32 5.15 0.88
CA LEU A 104 18.40 5.96 -0.34
C LEU A 104 19.48 5.47 -1.30
N LEU A 105 20.64 5.05 -0.80
CA LEU A 105 21.70 4.48 -1.63
C LEU A 105 21.27 3.18 -2.29
N VAL A 106 20.60 2.30 -1.54
CA VAL A 106 20.01 1.07 -2.10
C VAL A 106 19.02 1.42 -3.22
N PHE A 107 18.12 2.38 -2.99
CA PHE A 107 17.18 2.80 -4.02
C PHE A 107 17.88 3.39 -5.26
N ALA A 108 18.91 4.22 -5.07
CA ALA A 108 19.68 4.78 -6.17
C ALA A 108 20.37 3.69 -7.00
N GLU A 109 20.96 2.67 -6.36
CA GLU A 109 21.59 1.54 -7.06
C GLU A 109 20.60 0.61 -7.77
N THR A 110 19.38 0.49 -7.25
CA THR A 110 18.42 -0.52 -7.73
C THR A 110 17.41 0.04 -8.72
N VAL A 111 17.04 1.32 -8.61
CA VAL A 111 16.01 1.96 -9.45
C VAL A 111 16.61 2.68 -10.66
N LEU A 112 17.72 3.41 -10.47
CA LEU A 112 18.45 4.10 -11.55
C LEU A 112 19.35 3.13 -12.32
#